data_AF-A0A968RC80-F1
#
_entry.id   AF-A0A968RC80-F1
#
_cell.length_a   1.000
_cell.length_b   1.000
_cell.length_c   1.000
_cell.angle_alpha   90.00
_cell.angle_beta   90.00
_cell.angle_gamma   90.00
#
_symmetry.space_group_name_H-M   'P 1'
#
loop_
_entity.id
_entity.type
_entity.pdbx_description
1 polymer ?
#
loop_
_entity_poly.entity_id
_entity_poly.type
_entity_poly.pdbx_seq_one_letter_code
_entity_poly.pdbx_strand_id
1 'polypeptide(L)'
;MKIHRTLWLRIGAIALFLTSLFSTAVLGLPSIANNSVMQLAQAPNCKSPQTTVDMNLCATQEFQAADRKLNQVYQQLKSLLNSKQQQRLTAAQRTWIKFRDESCSYEAGRFEGGTLAAYTYGYYRARITQERVKNLERYLQETKS
;
A
#
# COMPACT_ATOMS: atom_id res chain seq x y z
N MET A 1 -26.67 -23.96 -19.35
CA MET A 1 -27.44 -23.02 -20.18
C MET A 1 -26.46 -21.97 -20.71
N LYS A 2 -26.10 -22.07 -22.00
CA LYS A 2 -25.15 -21.19 -22.69
C LYS A 2 -25.85 -19.89 -23.10
N ILE A 3 -25.33 -18.73 -22.71
CA ILE A 3 -25.57 -17.47 -23.43
C ILE A 3 -24.22 -16.74 -23.54
N HIS A 4 -23.64 -16.83 -24.73
CA HIS A 4 -22.40 -16.20 -25.18
C HIS A 4 -22.77 -14.93 -25.98
N ARG A 5 -21.84 -13.96 -26.03
CA ARG A 5 -21.53 -13.14 -27.23
C ARG A 5 -22.68 -12.30 -27.85
N THR A 6 -22.96 -11.09 -27.34
CA THR A 6 -23.71 -10.08 -28.13
C THR A 6 -23.49 -8.61 -27.69
N LEU A 7 -22.31 -8.18 -27.22
CA LEU A 7 -22.11 -6.75 -26.91
C LEU A 7 -20.82 -6.13 -27.48
N TRP A 8 -20.31 -6.67 -28.59
CA TRP A 8 -19.18 -6.10 -29.36
C TRP A 8 -19.62 -5.42 -30.67
N LEU A 9 -20.91 -5.13 -30.88
CA LEU A 9 -21.42 -4.56 -32.14
C LEU A 9 -22.57 -3.58 -31.89
N ARG A 10 -22.30 -2.45 -31.23
CA ARG A 10 -23.17 -1.27 -31.35
C ARG A 10 -22.36 0.00 -31.58
N ILE A 11 -22.34 0.34 -32.87
CA ILE A 11 -22.47 1.70 -33.38
C ILE A 11 -21.16 2.48 -33.44
N GLY A 12 -20.47 2.30 -34.57
CA GLY A 12 -19.72 3.39 -35.16
C GLY A 12 -20.64 4.45 -35.78
N ALA A 13 -20.03 5.60 -36.09
CA ALA A 13 -20.48 6.61 -37.04
C ALA A 13 -21.67 7.51 -36.62
N ILE A 14 -21.34 8.69 -36.06
CA ILE A 14 -22.05 9.96 -36.32
C ILE A 14 -20.94 11.04 -36.37
N ALA A 15 -20.38 11.31 -37.55
CA ALA A 15 -20.80 12.36 -38.48
C ALA A 15 -20.49 13.80 -37.97
N LEU A 16 -19.42 14.35 -38.54
CA LEU A 16 -19.28 15.73 -39.05
C LEU A 16 -20.13 16.82 -38.39
N PHE A 17 -19.51 17.65 -37.56
CA PHE A 17 -19.95 19.04 -37.35
C PHE A 17 -18.91 20.00 -37.93
N LEU A 18 -19.21 20.47 -39.14
CA LEU A 18 -18.66 21.67 -39.77
C LEU A 18 -19.46 22.89 -39.29
N THR A 19 -18.81 24.06 -39.30
CA THR A 19 -19.26 25.40 -38.87
C THR A 19 -19.12 25.62 -37.35
N SER A 20 -18.42 26.65 -36.84
CA SER A 20 -18.32 28.03 -37.30
C SER A 20 -17.00 28.67 -36.85
N LEU A 21 -16.38 29.44 -37.74
CA LEU A 21 -15.31 30.39 -37.44
C LEU A 21 -15.84 31.48 -36.49
N PHE A 22 -15.64 31.31 -35.19
CA PHE A 22 -15.59 32.44 -34.27
C PHE A 22 -14.13 32.74 -33.96
N SER A 23 -13.58 33.66 -34.75
CA SER A 23 -12.34 34.36 -34.47
C SER A 23 -12.56 35.26 -33.26
N THR A 24 -12.38 34.74 -32.05
CA THR A 24 -12.12 35.59 -30.89
C THR A 24 -10.63 35.86 -30.85
N ALA A 25 -10.27 37.13 -31.09
CA ALA A 25 -8.93 37.63 -30.84
C ALA A 25 -8.58 37.34 -29.37
N VAL A 26 -7.70 36.36 -29.15
CA VAL A 26 -7.11 36.12 -27.83
C VAL A 26 -6.15 37.27 -27.58
N LEU A 27 -6.64 38.32 -26.92
CA LEU A 27 -5.79 39.31 -26.26
C LEU A 27 -4.93 38.54 -25.25
N GLY A 28 -3.62 38.54 -25.49
CA GLY A 28 -2.66 37.78 -24.71
C GLY A 28 -2.80 38.06 -23.21
N LEU A 29 -3.26 37.05 -22.47
CA LEU A 29 -3.05 37.00 -21.04
C LEU A 29 -1.54 36.86 -20.83
N PRO A 30 -0.90 37.67 -19.94
CA PRO A 30 0.47 37.41 -19.57
C PRO A 30 0.52 35.97 -19.03
N SER A 31 1.33 35.12 -19.67
CA SER A 31 1.68 33.85 -19.09
C SER A 31 2.37 34.15 -17.76
N ILE A 32 1.64 34.06 -16.65
CA ILE A 32 2.25 33.82 -15.35
C ILE A 32 2.96 32.49 -15.53
N ALA A 33 4.28 32.56 -15.73
CA ALA A 33 5.16 31.41 -15.68
C ALA A 33 4.93 30.79 -14.31
N ASN A 34 4.12 29.73 -14.28
CA ASN A 34 3.96 28.89 -13.11
C ASN A 34 5.33 28.29 -12.84
N ASN A 35 6.07 28.91 -11.93
CA ASN A 35 7.19 28.28 -11.25
C ASN A 35 6.60 27.16 -10.38
N SER A 36 6.15 26.08 -11.01
CA SER A 36 5.97 24.80 -10.36
C SER A 36 7.37 24.32 -10.00
N VAL A 37 7.89 24.82 -8.89
CA VAL A 37 8.99 24.18 -8.20
C VAL A 37 8.43 22.82 -7.80
N MET A 38 8.66 21.82 -8.66
CA MET A 38 8.46 20.44 -8.29
C MET A 38 9.49 20.17 -7.21
N GLN A 39 9.12 20.48 -5.97
CA GLN A 39 9.94 20.26 -4.81
C GLN A 39 10.07 18.74 -4.71
N LEU A 40 11.19 18.22 -5.22
CA LEU A 40 11.60 16.84 -5.03
C LEU A 40 11.61 16.65 -3.51
N ALA A 41 10.57 16.00 -2.98
CA ALA A 41 10.51 15.66 -1.57
C ALA A 41 11.74 14.79 -1.30
N GLN A 42 12.73 15.39 -0.62
CA GLN A 42 13.91 14.65 -0.19
C GLN A 42 13.41 13.48 0.67
N ALA A 43 14.00 12.29 0.47
CA ALA A 43 13.64 11.14 1.28
C ALA A 43 13.83 11.50 2.77
N PRO A 44 12.87 11.18 3.66
CA PRO A 44 12.94 11.59 5.06
C PRO A 44 14.13 10.91 5.75
N ASN A 45 14.79 11.63 6.66
CA ASN A 45 15.82 11.03 7.50
C ASN A 45 15.16 10.18 8.60
N CYS A 46 14.96 8.89 8.32
CA CYS A 46 14.30 7.99 9.28
C CYS A 46 15.12 7.68 10.54
N LYS A 47 16.37 8.12 10.63
CA LYS A 47 17.14 8.06 11.89
C LYS A 47 16.72 9.17 12.86
N SER A 48 16.17 10.27 12.35
CA SER A 48 15.73 11.41 13.15
C SER A 48 14.64 12.20 12.40
N PRO A 49 13.42 11.65 12.28
CA PRO A 49 12.33 12.35 11.60
C PRO A 49 11.93 13.60 12.40
N GLN A 50 11.78 14.74 11.73
CA GLN A 50 11.54 16.03 12.38
C GLN A 50 10.06 16.44 12.37
N THR A 51 9.30 15.94 11.39
CA THR A 51 7.88 16.25 11.24
C THR A 51 7.02 15.00 11.35
N THR A 52 5.73 15.16 11.68
CA THR A 52 4.79 14.03 11.66
C THR A 52 4.62 13.44 10.26
N VAL A 53 4.86 14.23 9.20
CA VAL A 53 4.92 13.73 7.82
C VAL A 53 6.11 12.78 7.64
N ASP A 54 7.31 13.19 8.06
CA ASP A 54 8.52 12.33 8.00
C ASP A 54 8.33 11.06 8.82
N MET A 55 7.77 11.18 10.03
CA MET A 55 7.47 10.05 10.90
C MET A 55 6.55 9.04 10.21
N ASN A 56 5.46 9.49 9.58
CA ASN A 56 4.52 8.64 8.84
C ASN A 56 5.18 7.96 7.63
N LEU A 57 6.00 8.69 6.88
CA LEU A 57 6.73 8.16 5.74
C LEU A 57 7.73 7.07 6.18
N CYS A 58 8.47 7.32 7.25
CA CYS A 58 9.42 6.35 7.80
C CYS A 58 8.73 5.09 8.33
N ALA A 59 7.65 5.23 9.09
CA ALA A 59 6.84 4.10 9.55
C ALA A 59 6.30 3.27 8.37
N THR A 60 5.90 3.92 7.27
CA THR A 60 5.46 3.24 6.05
C THR A 60 6.60 2.45 5.40
N GLN A 61 7.79 3.04 5.28
CA GLN A 61 8.96 2.37 4.71
C GLN A 61 9.37 1.14 5.53
N GLU A 62 9.39 1.27 6.86
CA GLU A 62 9.68 0.18 7.79
C GLU A 62 8.66 -0.95 7.67
N PHE A 63 7.37 -0.60 7.64
CA PHE A 63 6.31 -1.60 7.46
C PHE A 63 6.45 -2.33 6.13
N GLN A 64 6.68 -1.61 5.03
CA GLN A 64 6.87 -2.22 3.72
C GLN A 64 8.08 -3.16 3.67
N ALA A 65 9.19 -2.79 4.32
CA ALA A 65 10.36 -3.66 4.43
C ALA A 65 10.05 -4.93 5.23
N ALA A 66 9.38 -4.79 6.38
CA ALA A 66 8.96 -5.92 7.20
C ALA A 66 7.97 -6.84 6.46
N ASP A 67 7.00 -6.27 5.74
CA ASP A 67 5.98 -7.02 5.00
C ASP A 67 6.58 -7.79 3.81
N ARG A 68 7.53 -7.19 3.07
CA ARG A 68 8.28 -7.91 2.03
C ARG A 68 9.01 -9.12 2.61
N LYS A 69 9.72 -8.93 3.73
CA LYS A 69 10.44 -10.01 4.39
C LYS A 69 9.49 -11.09 4.93
N LEU A 70 8.35 -10.69 5.51
CA LEU A 70 7.30 -11.61 5.97
C LEU A 70 6.80 -12.48 4.82
N ASN A 71 6.47 -11.87 3.68
CA ASN A 71 5.98 -12.61 2.53
C ASN A 71 7.05 -13.56 1.97
N GLN A 72 8.31 -13.13 1.91
CA GLN A 72 9.42 -13.98 1.49
C GLN A 72 9.54 -15.22 2.38
N VAL A 73 9.62 -15.05 3.70
CA VAL A 73 9.77 -16.18 4.64
C VAL A 73 8.52 -17.07 4.63
N TYR A 74 7.32 -16.47 4.56
CA TYR A 74 6.07 -17.22 4.43
C TYR A 74 6.06 -18.14 3.21
N GLN A 75 6.47 -17.65 2.03
CA GLN A 75 6.53 -18.47 0.82
C GLN A 75 7.58 -19.57 0.90
N GLN A 76 8.76 -19.25 1.46
CA GLN A 76 9.80 -20.25 1.70
C GLN A 76 9.29 -21.37 2.60
N LEU A 77 8.70 -21.04 3.75
CA LEU A 77 8.11 -22.03 4.65
C LEU A 77 7.01 -22.83 3.94
N LYS A 78 6.07 -22.16 3.28
CA LYS A 78 4.94 -22.81 2.61
C LYS A 78 5.38 -23.85 1.58
N SER A 79 6.49 -23.60 0.85
CA SER A 79 7.03 -24.52 -0.16
C SER A 79 7.52 -25.86 0.40
N LEU A 80 7.86 -25.92 1.69
CA LEU A 80 8.34 -27.15 2.36
C LEU A 80 7.22 -27.95 3.02
N LEU A 81 6.01 -27.42 3.05
CA LEU A 81 4.87 -27.99 3.78
C LEU A 81 3.96 -28.81 2.87
N ASN A 82 3.39 -29.89 3.41
CA ASN A 82 2.31 -30.61 2.72
C ASN A 82 1.00 -29.80 2.72
N SER A 83 0.03 -30.21 1.89
CA SER A 83 -1.24 -29.48 1.71
C SER A 83 -1.97 -29.15 3.02
N LYS A 84 -2.06 -30.10 3.95
CA LYS A 84 -2.72 -29.91 5.25
C LYS A 84 -1.99 -28.90 6.13
N GLN A 85 -0.66 -28.94 6.14
CA GLN A 85 0.17 -27.95 6.84
C GLN A 85 0.06 -26.56 6.21
N GLN A 86 0.07 -26.45 4.88
CA GLN A 86 -0.10 -25.17 4.17
C GLN A 86 -1.45 -24.51 4.48
N GLN A 87 -2.53 -25.31 4.54
CA GLN A 87 -3.86 -24.81 4.93
C GLN A 87 -3.85 -24.25 6.35
N ARG A 88 -3.23 -24.96 7.31
CA ARG A 88 -3.08 -24.50 8.70
C ARG A 88 -2.25 -23.23 8.79
N LEU A 89 -1.11 -23.16 8.10
CA LEU A 89 -0.26 -21.97 8.05
C LEU A 89 -1.00 -20.77 7.46
N THR A 90 -1.76 -20.98 6.38
CA THR A 90 -2.56 -19.92 5.73
C THR A 90 -3.66 -19.41 6.66
N ALA A 91 -4.37 -20.31 7.36
CA ALA A 91 -5.38 -19.93 8.34
C ALA A 91 -4.75 -19.11 9.49
N ALA A 92 -3.65 -19.59 10.06
CA ALA A 92 -2.93 -18.87 11.12
C ALA A 92 -2.46 -17.48 10.65
N GLN A 93 -1.96 -17.35 9.42
CA GLN A 93 -1.51 -16.07 8.87
C GLN A 93 -2.67 -15.08 8.68
N ARG A 94 -3.82 -15.54 8.20
CA ARG A 94 -5.03 -14.69 8.05
C ARG A 94 -5.54 -14.20 9.40
N THR A 95 -5.57 -15.08 10.40
CA THR A 95 -5.96 -14.71 11.78
C THR A 95 -4.96 -13.73 12.37
N TRP A 96 -3.67 -13.94 12.16
CA TRP A 96 -2.63 -13.01 12.61
C TRP A 96 -2.77 -11.61 11.98
N ILE A 97 -3.14 -11.51 10.70
CA ILE A 97 -3.38 -10.21 10.05
C ILE A 97 -4.48 -9.43 10.77
N LYS A 98 -5.60 -10.10 11.11
CA LYS A 98 -6.67 -9.48 11.90
C LYS A 98 -6.17 -9.02 13.26
N PHE A 99 -5.47 -9.89 14.00
CA PHE A 99 -4.85 -9.53 15.27
C PHE A 99 -3.94 -8.30 15.15
N ARG A 100 -3.05 -8.27 14.15
CA ARG A 100 -2.16 -7.14 13.90
C ARG A 100 -2.96 -5.86 13.73
N ASP A 101 -3.94 -5.86 12.83
CA ASP A 101 -4.67 -4.65 12.47
C ASP A 101 -5.50 -4.12 13.65
N GLU A 102 -6.12 -5.00 14.44
CA GLU A 102 -6.84 -4.63 15.68
C GLU A 102 -5.89 -4.10 16.75
N SER A 103 -4.75 -4.75 16.99
CA SER A 103 -3.75 -4.26 17.96
C SER A 103 -3.15 -2.91 17.55
N CYS A 104 -2.90 -2.69 16.26
CA CYS A 104 -2.44 -1.40 15.75
C CYS A 104 -3.50 -0.30 15.95
N SER A 105 -4.78 -0.63 15.75
CA SER A 105 -5.89 0.29 15.96
C SER A 105 -6.01 0.68 17.44
N TYR A 106 -5.90 -0.29 18.34
CA TYR A 106 -5.89 -0.05 19.79
C TYR A 106 -4.75 0.88 20.23
N GLU A 107 -3.51 0.64 19.76
CA GLU A 107 -2.37 1.50 20.12
C GLU A 107 -2.51 2.92 19.56
N ALA A 108 -3.03 3.05 18.34
CA ALA A 108 -3.28 4.35 17.71
C ALA A 108 -4.39 5.14 18.41
N GLY A 109 -5.38 4.46 19.00
CA GLY A 109 -6.51 5.08 19.70
C GLY A 109 -6.12 6.01 20.86
N ARG A 110 -4.93 5.84 21.43
CA ARG A 110 -4.38 6.77 22.45
C ARG A 110 -4.18 8.20 21.94
N PHE A 111 -4.12 8.37 20.62
CA PHE A 111 -3.90 9.65 19.94
C PHE A 111 -5.07 10.03 19.03
N GLU A 112 -6.26 9.48 19.27
CA GLU A 112 -7.45 9.70 18.45
C GLU A 112 -7.71 11.21 18.20
N GLY A 113 -8.03 11.55 16.95
CA GLY A 113 -8.20 12.94 16.50
C GLY A 113 -6.89 13.73 16.28
N GLY A 114 -5.74 13.20 16.68
CA GLY A 114 -4.42 13.82 16.50
C GLY A 114 -3.62 13.26 15.33
N THR A 115 -2.61 14.02 14.88
CA THR A 115 -1.71 13.62 13.78
C THR A 115 -0.79 12.44 14.13
N LEU A 116 -0.58 12.17 15.43
CA LEU A 116 0.21 11.04 15.90
C LEU A 116 -0.49 9.68 15.75
N ALA A 117 -1.84 9.63 15.63
CA ALA A 117 -2.55 8.37 15.47
C ALA A 117 -2.07 7.58 14.24
N ALA A 118 -1.91 8.26 13.11
CA ALA A 118 -1.44 7.64 11.86
C ALA A 118 -0.01 7.09 12.00
N TYR A 119 0.88 7.84 12.64
CA TYR A 119 2.26 7.42 12.86
C TYR A 119 2.30 6.20 13.78
N THR A 120 1.60 6.26 14.91
CA THR A 120 1.54 5.17 15.90
C THR A 120 1.01 3.89 15.26
N TYR A 121 -0.04 3.98 14.44
CA TYR A 121 -0.56 2.84 13.69
C TYR A 121 0.52 2.23 12.79
N GLY A 122 1.17 3.04 11.94
CA GLY A 122 2.20 2.57 11.01
C GLY A 122 3.42 1.96 11.72
N TYR A 123 3.91 2.64 12.76
CA TYR A 123 5.05 2.22 13.56
C TYR A 123 4.79 0.86 14.23
N TYR A 124 3.66 0.72 14.89
CA TYR A 124 3.32 -0.52 15.58
C TYR A 124 3.06 -1.67 14.61
N ARG A 125 2.45 -1.36 13.45
CA ARG A 125 2.25 -2.33 12.36
C ARG A 125 3.58 -2.87 11.83
N ALA A 126 4.60 -2.02 11.67
CA ALA A 126 5.95 -2.45 11.29
C ALA A 126 6.53 -3.42 12.33
N ARG A 127 6.49 -3.05 13.61
CA ARG A 127 7.03 -3.86 14.72
C ARG A 127 6.37 -5.23 14.85
N ILE A 128 5.04 -5.30 14.90
CA ILE A 128 4.34 -6.59 14.98
C ILE A 128 4.65 -7.46 13.74
N THR A 129 4.81 -6.85 12.57
CA THR A 129 5.19 -7.56 11.35
C THR A 129 6.60 -8.15 11.46
N GLN A 130 7.56 -7.43 12.04
CA GLN A 130 8.91 -7.95 12.33
C GLN A 130 8.88 -9.12 13.32
N GLU A 131 8.05 -9.07 14.36
CA GLU A 131 7.90 -10.20 15.28
C GLU A 131 7.29 -11.43 14.59
N ARG A 132 6.38 -11.21 13.63
CA ARG A 132 5.85 -12.31 12.83
C ARG A 132 6.90 -12.92 11.91
N VAL A 133 7.79 -12.11 11.33
CA VAL A 133 8.95 -12.62 10.57
C VAL A 133 9.74 -13.60 11.43
N LYS A 134 10.12 -13.21 12.66
CA LYS A 134 10.88 -14.09 13.57
C LYS A 134 10.17 -15.41 13.85
N ASN A 135 8.85 -15.37 14.06
CA ASN A 135 8.05 -16.58 14.25
C ASN A 135 8.08 -17.51 13.02
N LEU A 136 7.93 -16.95 11.81
CA LEU A 136 7.96 -17.73 10.57
C LEU A 136 9.37 -18.27 10.27
N GLU A 137 10.42 -17.51 10.60
CA GLU A 137 11.81 -17.94 10.45
C GLU A 137 12.12 -19.12 11.38
N ARG A 138 11.63 -19.06 12.63
CA ARG A 138 11.74 -20.20 13.56
C ARG A 138 11.04 -21.44 13.01
N TYR A 139 9.79 -21.33 12.54
CA TYR A 139 9.10 -22.46 11.91
C TYR A 139 9.85 -23.01 10.69
N LEU A 140 10.44 -22.12 9.88
CA LEU A 140 11.24 -22.50 8.70
C LEU A 140 12.50 -23.28 9.10
N GLN A 141 13.18 -22.88 10.17
CA GLN A 141 14.33 -23.60 10.71
C GLN A 141 13.93 -24.98 11.25
N GLU A 142 12.86 -25.05 12.06
CA GLU A 142 12.31 -26.29 12.60
C GLU A 142 11.87 -27.27 11.48
N THR A 143 11.36 -26.75 10.36
CA THR A 143 10.92 -27.58 9.22
C THR A 143 12.08 -28.11 8.38
N LYS A 144 13.25 -27.46 8.42
CA LYS A 144 14.46 -27.89 7.70
C LYS A 144 15.31 -28.88 8.49
N SER A 145 15.07 -28.99 9.80
CA SER A 145 15.80 -29.86 10.72
C SER A 145 15.29 -31.28 10.61
#